data_AF-A0A329RDD3-F1
#
_entry.id   AF-A0A329RDD3-F1
#
_cell.length_a   1.000
_cell.length_b   1.000
_cell.length_c   1.000
_cell.angle_alpha   90.00
_cell.angle_beta   90.00
_cell.angle_gamma   90.00
#
_symmetry.space_group_name_H-M   'P 1'
#
loop_
_entity.id
_entity.type
_entity.pdbx_description
1 polymer ?
#
loop_
_entity_poly.entity_id
_entity_poly.type
_entity_poly.pdbx_seq_one_letter_code
_entity_poly.pdbx_strand_id
1 'polypeptide(L)'
;GGRRASSSGGESRIDIRTNRVFLEEFVHCISTRLGIAEGAITSATETFERNDLVGTAGLYVLLRRLQPSNVPADPVLYKRLWETQTKSPCVTICGKIMWYMPDFLLKYSPMTSKKLHPTDIVQFRREYLHSLDDAFPADVTTAKLELSAWLVRMESFFQPTTRGMGDASRTLSIRGNLILKGLILAKRVQTMMHTLVNLHLSLQIPMPKRVVRPLYTCIEILKAVEFMFARKNPILAESSSHLLRQVAHSLFSFFRPLKAHLEASKKFDDTKLDVLAAVTVLEDILNSGESFSYTRITVLDLAAQIAMISPDNGSAASEKGSDLDATVPMGLKDAGEPVKLIWKLRLLSDFQRKIRGACDCSFFYWSRELLHPFLADLYNQPEQANRIQIHRVCLRRGDCGEFVQGCGE
;
A
#
# COMPACT_ATOMS: atom_id res chain seq x y z
N GLY A 1 -3.26 63.75 13.13
CA GLY A 1 -2.80 62.62 12.30
C GLY A 1 -3.03 61.34 13.06
N GLY A 2 -3.88 60.46 12.53
CA GLY A 2 -4.51 59.37 13.25
C GLY A 2 -3.57 58.30 13.81
N ARG A 3 -3.82 57.91 15.07
CA ARG A 3 -3.38 56.64 15.64
C ARG A 3 -4.09 55.51 14.88
N ARG A 4 -3.35 54.75 14.08
CA ARG A 4 -3.82 53.44 13.60
C ARG A 4 -3.92 52.53 14.82
N ALA A 5 -5.15 52.18 15.18
CA ALA A 5 -5.41 51.04 16.04
C ALA A 5 -4.89 49.78 15.33
N SER A 6 -3.80 49.20 15.83
CA SER A 6 -3.45 47.83 15.52
C SER A 6 -4.48 46.93 16.18
N SER A 7 -5.45 46.43 15.41
CA SER A 7 -6.26 45.29 15.80
C SER A 7 -5.35 44.06 15.90
N SER A 8 -4.70 43.88 17.05
CA SER A 8 -4.06 42.63 17.40
C SER A 8 -5.16 41.61 17.71
N GLY A 9 -5.69 40.97 16.67
CA GLY A 9 -6.34 39.68 16.83
C GLY A 9 -5.31 38.76 17.44
N GLY A 10 -5.46 38.45 18.73
CA GLY A 10 -4.60 37.51 19.42
C GLY A 10 -4.79 36.15 18.76
N GLU A 11 -3.89 35.78 17.86
CA GLU A 11 -3.71 34.38 17.50
C GLU A 11 -3.39 33.64 18.81
N SER A 12 -4.38 32.92 19.32
CA SER A 12 -4.21 31.99 20.42
C SER A 12 -3.22 30.93 19.98
N ARG A 13 -1.92 31.17 20.22
CA ARG A 13 -0.88 30.17 20.00
C ARG A 13 -1.13 29.01 20.98
N ILE A 14 -1.78 27.96 20.48
CA ILE A 14 -2.02 26.75 21.24
C ILE A 14 -0.67 26.06 21.46
N ASP A 15 -0.26 25.90 22.72
CA ASP A 15 0.93 25.11 23.04
C ASP A 15 0.62 23.61 22.86
N ILE A 16 1.01 23.08 21.71
CA ILE A 16 0.82 21.68 21.29
C ILE A 16 1.41 20.71 22.32
N ARG A 17 2.48 21.11 23.05
CA ARG A 17 3.17 20.22 24.01
C ARG A 17 2.33 19.91 25.24
N THR A 18 1.41 20.81 25.58
CA THR A 18 0.51 20.68 26.73
C THR A 18 -0.86 20.12 26.36
N ASN A 19 -1.18 20.07 25.06
CA ASN A 19 -2.44 19.56 24.57
C ASN A 19 -2.46 18.01 24.59
N ARG A 20 -2.95 17.46 25.71
CA ARG A 20 -3.07 16.02 25.91
C ARG A 20 -3.98 15.35 24.89
N VAL A 21 -5.11 15.97 24.55
CA VAL A 21 -6.07 15.43 23.58
C VAL A 21 -5.41 15.24 22.22
N PHE A 22 -4.66 16.24 21.75
CA PHE A 22 -3.89 16.13 20.51
C PHE A 22 -2.85 15.01 20.57
N LEU A 23 -2.09 14.89 21.66
CA LEU A 23 -1.05 13.87 21.79
C LEU A 23 -1.63 12.44 21.85
N GLU A 24 -2.74 12.26 22.57
CA GLU A 24 -3.46 10.98 22.65
C GLU A 24 -4.03 10.58 21.28
N GLU A 25 -4.65 11.52 20.56
CA GLU A 25 -5.13 11.29 19.20
C GLU A 25 -3.98 10.99 18.22
N PHE A 26 -2.84 11.66 18.37
CA PHE A 26 -1.67 11.40 17.54
C PHE A 26 -1.10 9.99 17.78
N VAL A 27 -1.06 9.53 19.03
CA VAL A 27 -0.70 8.13 19.37
C VAL A 27 -1.69 7.15 18.75
N HIS A 28 -3.00 7.45 18.82
CA HIS A 28 -4.04 6.63 18.20
C HIS A 28 -3.82 6.54 16.69
N CYS A 29 -3.61 7.67 16.01
CA CYS A 29 -3.34 7.75 14.58
C CYS A 29 -2.13 6.89 14.16
N ILE A 30 -1.02 6.98 14.91
CA ILE A 30 0.19 6.17 14.63
C ILE A 30 -0.10 4.67 14.83
N SER A 31 -0.79 4.32 15.92
CA SER A 31 -1.13 2.94 16.25
C SER A 31 -2.06 2.30 15.22
N THR A 32 -3.04 3.06 14.71
CA THR A 32 -3.96 2.63 13.66
C THR A 32 -3.24 2.46 12.34
N ARG A 33 -2.38 3.43 11.93
CA ARG A 33 -1.56 3.32 10.71
C ARG A 33 -0.62 2.11 10.75
N LEU A 34 0.02 1.88 11.89
CA LEU A 34 0.88 0.72 12.10
C LEU A 34 0.06 -0.58 11.99
N GLY A 35 -1.13 -0.64 12.60
CA GLY A 35 -1.99 -1.82 12.52
C GLY A 35 -2.46 -2.16 11.10
N ILE A 36 -2.76 -1.15 10.29
CA ILE A 36 -3.11 -1.34 8.87
C ILE A 36 -1.92 -1.95 8.12
N ALA A 37 -0.73 -1.37 8.28
CA ALA A 37 0.48 -1.88 7.63
C ALA A 37 0.83 -3.31 8.09
N GLU A 38 0.77 -3.58 9.39
CA GLU A 38 1.04 -4.91 9.96
C GLU A 38 0.07 -6.00 9.50
N GLY A 39 -1.20 -5.65 9.28
CA GLY A 39 -2.22 -6.57 8.78
C GLY A 39 -2.07 -6.85 7.28
N ALA A 40 -1.56 -5.89 6.52
CA ALA A 40 -1.38 -6.01 5.08
C ALA A 40 -0.06 -6.68 4.68
N ILE A 41 1.03 -6.43 5.40
CA ILE A 41 2.35 -7.02 5.11
C ILE A 41 2.27 -8.55 5.23
N THR A 42 2.83 -9.28 4.27
CA THR A 42 2.74 -10.75 4.08
C THR A 42 1.35 -11.30 3.74
N SER A 43 0.34 -10.43 3.58
CA SER A 43 -0.99 -10.84 3.15
C SER A 43 -1.09 -10.99 1.63
N ALA A 44 -2.15 -11.64 1.15
CA ALA A 44 -2.46 -11.76 -0.27
C ALA A 44 -2.85 -10.42 -0.95
N THR A 45 -2.95 -9.32 -0.19
CA THR A 45 -3.31 -7.98 -0.69
C THR A 45 -2.17 -6.98 -0.54
N GLU A 46 -0.99 -7.41 -0.10
CA GLU A 46 0.18 -6.54 0.03
C GLU A 46 0.54 -5.89 -1.31
N THR A 47 0.73 -4.57 -1.29
CA THR A 47 1.12 -3.77 -2.44
C THR A 47 2.28 -2.82 -2.12
N PHE A 48 2.03 -1.80 -1.29
CA PHE A 48 2.99 -0.71 -1.00
C PHE A 48 3.12 -0.40 0.49
N GLU A 49 2.43 -1.16 1.35
CA GLU A 49 2.28 -0.87 2.79
C GLU A 49 3.62 -0.92 3.55
N ARG A 50 4.63 -1.62 3.04
CA ARG A 50 6.00 -1.57 3.58
C ARG A 50 6.59 -0.16 3.54
N ASN A 51 6.25 0.66 2.54
CA ASN A 51 6.75 2.03 2.45
C ASN A 51 6.10 2.94 3.49
N ASP A 52 4.86 2.64 3.89
CA ASP A 52 4.14 3.39 4.91
C ASP A 52 4.76 3.23 6.31
N LEU A 53 5.54 2.15 6.54
CA LEU A 53 6.30 1.96 7.76
C LEU A 53 7.33 3.07 8.00
N VAL A 54 7.97 3.56 6.92
CA VAL A 54 8.96 4.65 7.01
C VAL A 54 8.29 5.94 7.48
N GLY A 55 7.14 6.27 6.89
CA GLY A 55 6.33 7.42 7.30
C GLY A 55 5.80 7.29 8.72
N THR A 56 5.33 6.10 9.10
CA THR A 56 4.79 5.81 10.44
C THR A 56 5.87 5.94 11.52
N ALA A 57 7.08 5.44 11.25
CA ALA A 57 8.23 5.63 12.14
C ALA A 57 8.65 7.11 12.24
N GLY A 58 8.60 7.85 11.13
CA GLY A 58 8.83 9.30 11.11
C GLY A 58 7.84 10.07 11.99
N LEU A 59 6.54 9.72 11.90
CA LEU A 59 5.50 10.31 12.76
C LEU A 59 5.70 9.98 14.24
N TYR A 60 6.14 8.76 14.55
CA TYR A 60 6.49 8.37 15.92
C TYR A 60 7.66 9.20 16.48
N VAL A 61 8.73 9.38 15.70
CA VAL A 61 9.85 10.23 16.12
C VAL A 61 9.40 11.69 16.28
N LEU A 62 8.54 12.19 15.39
CA LEU A 62 7.97 13.53 15.51
C LEU A 62 7.19 13.69 16.82
N LEU A 63 6.31 12.74 17.15
CA LEU A 63 5.58 12.70 18.43
C LEU A 63 6.55 12.78 19.62
N ARG A 64 7.63 11.99 19.60
CA ARG A 64 8.65 11.97 20.66
C ARG A 64 9.43 13.28 20.77
N ARG A 65 9.54 14.05 19.69
CA ARG A 65 10.17 15.39 19.67
C ARG A 65 9.22 16.50 20.11
N LEU A 66 7.91 16.31 19.93
CA LEU A 66 6.89 17.23 20.43
C LEU A 66 6.69 17.10 21.94
N GLN A 67 6.76 15.88 22.46
CA GLN A 67 6.65 15.63 23.89
C GLN A 67 7.87 16.19 24.65
N PRO A 68 7.68 16.77 25.85
CA PRO A 68 8.78 17.16 26.71
C PRO A 68 9.65 15.94 27.08
N SER A 69 10.97 16.14 27.25
CA SER A 69 11.94 15.06 27.45
C SER A 69 11.73 14.22 28.72
N ASN A 70 10.94 14.71 29.67
CA ASN A 70 10.57 14.00 30.90
C ASN A 70 9.42 13.00 30.72
N VAL A 71 8.69 13.04 29.59
CA VAL A 71 7.60 12.09 29.32
C VAL A 71 8.20 10.80 28.75
N PRO A 72 8.06 9.65 29.45
CA PRO A 72 8.57 8.38 28.95
C PRO A 72 7.89 8.00 27.64
N ALA A 73 8.59 7.25 26.79
CA ALA A 73 8.01 6.69 25.59
C ALA A 73 6.96 5.64 25.96
N ASP A 74 5.89 5.54 25.16
CA ASP A 74 4.94 4.43 25.29
C ASP A 74 5.66 3.10 24.97
N PRO A 75 5.87 2.22 25.97
CA PRO A 75 6.61 1.00 25.77
C PRO A 75 5.85 0.00 24.89
N VAL A 76 4.51 0.08 24.82
CA VAL A 76 3.68 -0.81 24.02
C VAL A 76 3.84 -0.46 22.55
N LEU A 77 3.63 0.81 22.19
CA LEU A 77 3.78 1.27 20.81
C LEU A 77 5.22 1.12 20.31
N TYR A 78 6.21 1.45 21.13
CA TYR A 78 7.62 1.26 20.75
C TYR A 78 7.94 -0.22 20.50
N LYS A 79 7.50 -1.12 21.39
CA LYS A 79 7.70 -2.56 21.22
C LYS A 79 7.05 -3.06 19.92
N ARG A 80 5.85 -2.58 19.61
CA ARG A 80 5.12 -2.96 18.39
C ARG A 80 5.85 -2.48 17.11
N LEU A 81 6.35 -1.24 17.10
CA LEU A 81 7.21 -0.73 16.02
C LEU A 81 8.49 -1.57 15.89
N TRP A 82 9.12 -1.92 17.01
CA TRP A 82 10.32 -2.76 17.01
C TRP A 82 10.08 -4.15 16.42
N GLU A 83 8.98 -4.81 16.82
CA GLU A 83 8.62 -6.16 16.40
C GLU A 83 8.18 -6.22 14.93
N THR A 84 7.87 -5.08 14.30
CA THR A 84 7.56 -5.01 12.86
C THR A 84 8.69 -5.60 11.99
N GLN A 85 9.94 -5.56 12.47
CA GLN A 85 11.09 -6.17 11.78
C GLN A 85 10.93 -7.68 11.53
N THR A 86 10.10 -8.37 12.33
CA THR A 86 9.85 -9.81 12.16
C THR A 86 9.09 -10.12 10.88
N LYS A 87 8.25 -9.19 10.42
CA LYS A 87 7.50 -9.28 9.16
C LYS A 87 8.23 -8.59 8.00
N SER A 88 8.83 -7.44 8.27
CA SER A 88 9.57 -6.64 7.29
C SER A 88 10.90 -6.18 7.89
N PRO A 89 11.97 -6.99 7.78
CA PRO A 89 13.25 -6.69 8.41
C PRO A 89 13.92 -5.47 7.80
N CYS A 90 13.57 -5.15 6.55
CA CYS A 90 14.11 -4.02 5.81
C CYS A 90 13.11 -3.52 4.76
N VAL A 91 13.15 -2.22 4.49
CA VAL A 91 12.37 -1.56 3.45
C VAL A 91 13.34 -0.97 2.42
N THR A 92 13.15 -1.31 1.15
CA THR A 92 13.94 -0.70 0.06
C THR A 92 13.35 0.67 -0.28
N ILE A 93 14.11 1.74 -0.07
CA ILE A 93 13.66 3.11 -0.42
C ILE A 93 13.88 3.36 -1.91
N CYS A 94 15.13 3.19 -2.35
CA CYS A 94 15.52 3.44 -3.74
C CYS A 94 16.80 2.67 -4.06
N GLY A 95 16.78 1.86 -5.14
CA GLY A 95 17.94 1.07 -5.55
C GLY A 95 18.50 0.20 -4.42
N LYS A 96 19.75 0.46 -4.04
CA LYS A 96 20.48 -0.24 -2.96
C LYS A 96 20.25 0.37 -1.56
N ILE A 97 19.51 1.47 -1.47
CA ILE A 97 19.28 2.17 -0.20
C ILE A 97 18.19 1.44 0.58
N MET A 98 18.62 0.79 1.67
CA MET A 98 17.76 0.08 2.60
C MET A 98 17.54 0.92 3.86
N TRP A 99 16.33 0.82 4.38
CA TRP A 99 15.95 1.36 5.66
C TRP A 99 15.56 0.25 6.62
N TYR A 100 15.99 0.40 7.86
CA TYR A 100 15.78 -0.56 8.93
C TYR A 100 15.07 0.11 10.09
N MET A 101 13.87 -0.40 10.43
CA MET A 101 13.06 0.12 11.53
C MET A 101 13.84 0.17 12.87
N PRO A 102 14.54 -0.90 13.30
CA PRO A 102 15.24 -0.87 14.59
C PRO A 102 16.37 0.17 14.62
N ASP A 103 17.16 0.26 13.55
CA ASP A 103 18.29 1.19 13.47
C ASP A 103 17.80 2.65 13.51
N PHE A 104 16.67 2.91 12.85
CA PHE A 104 16.02 4.22 12.87
C PHE A 104 15.51 4.59 14.28
N LEU A 105 14.84 3.67 14.97
CA LEU A 105 14.36 3.90 16.34
C LEU A 105 15.51 4.13 17.31
N LEU A 106 16.56 3.31 17.27
CA LEU A 106 17.74 3.46 18.13
C LEU A 106 18.44 4.82 17.91
N LYS A 107 18.48 5.30 16.66
CA LYS A 107 19.14 6.57 16.32
C LYS A 107 18.33 7.79 16.75
N TYR A 108 17.00 7.79 16.54
CA TYR A 108 16.19 9.00 16.65
C TYR A 108 15.23 9.03 17.84
N SER A 109 14.93 7.88 18.44
CA SER A 109 14.09 7.76 19.63
C SER A 109 14.50 6.55 20.48
N PRO A 110 15.74 6.49 21.01
CA PRO A 110 16.22 5.34 21.76
C PRO A 110 15.37 5.09 23.01
N MET A 111 15.02 3.83 23.25
CA MET A 111 14.37 3.38 24.48
C MET A 111 15.10 2.16 25.04
N THR A 112 15.49 2.24 26.32
CA THR A 112 16.15 1.13 27.01
C THR A 112 15.10 0.16 27.54
N SER A 113 14.78 -0.89 26.78
CA SER A 113 13.88 -1.96 27.22
C SER A 113 14.53 -3.32 27.03
N LYS A 114 14.64 -4.09 28.11
CA LYS A 114 15.15 -5.47 28.10
C LYS A 114 14.15 -6.49 27.52
N LYS A 115 12.92 -6.06 27.18
CA LYS A 115 11.84 -6.92 26.68
C LYS A 115 11.65 -6.86 25.16
N LEU A 116 12.61 -6.25 24.44
CA LEU A 116 12.55 -6.12 22.99
C LEU A 116 13.09 -7.39 22.34
N HIS A 117 12.28 -8.00 21.49
CA HIS A 117 12.64 -9.14 20.67
C HIS A 117 12.40 -8.79 19.19
N PRO A 118 13.31 -9.16 18.28
CA PRO A 118 14.66 -9.68 18.51
C PRO A 118 15.57 -8.68 19.27
N THR A 119 16.44 -9.19 20.13
CA THR A 119 17.37 -8.35 20.93
C THR A 119 18.64 -8.02 20.15
N ASP A 120 19.22 -9.02 19.48
CA ASP A 120 20.31 -8.82 18.52
C ASP A 120 19.74 -8.66 17.11
N ILE A 121 19.73 -7.42 16.64
CA ILE A 121 19.18 -7.05 15.33
C ILE A 121 20.03 -7.62 14.19
N VAL A 122 21.36 -7.66 14.35
CA VAL A 122 22.27 -8.09 13.28
C VAL A 122 22.19 -9.60 13.13
N GLN A 123 22.20 -10.33 14.23
CA GLN A 123 22.04 -11.78 14.22
C GLN A 123 20.68 -12.18 13.65
N PHE A 124 19.60 -11.52 14.06
CA PHE A 124 18.28 -11.75 13.50
C PHE A 124 18.23 -11.56 11.97
N ARG A 125 18.90 -10.51 11.44
CA ARG A 125 18.96 -10.29 9.99
C ARG A 125 19.70 -11.41 9.25
N ARG A 126 20.76 -11.97 9.84
CA ARG A 126 21.50 -13.10 9.26
C ARG A 126 20.64 -14.36 9.24
N GLU A 127 19.96 -14.66 10.34
CA GLU A 127 19.03 -15.79 10.43
C GLU A 127 17.86 -15.66 9.47
N TYR A 128 17.29 -14.46 9.36
CA TYR A 128 16.24 -14.15 8.39
C TYR A 128 16.73 -14.39 6.96
N LEU A 129 17.92 -13.90 6.60
CA LEU A 129 18.49 -14.12 5.26
C LEU A 129 18.68 -15.61 4.95
N HIS A 130 19.16 -16.40 5.92
CA HIS A 130 19.27 -17.85 5.75
C HIS A 130 17.92 -18.51 5.51
N SER A 131 16.88 -18.14 6.26
CA SER A 131 15.52 -18.65 6.04
C SER A 131 14.96 -18.24 4.67
N LEU A 132 15.29 -17.03 4.22
CA LEU A 132 14.90 -16.50 2.92
C LEU A 132 15.59 -17.27 1.78
N ASP A 133 16.88 -17.57 1.91
CA ASP A 133 17.66 -18.35 0.94
C ASP A 133 17.07 -19.76 0.72
N ASP A 134 16.52 -20.37 1.76
CA ASP A 134 15.93 -21.71 1.71
C ASP A 134 14.52 -21.71 1.13
N ALA A 135 13.70 -20.71 1.48
CA ALA A 135 12.32 -20.59 0.99
C ALA A 135 12.22 -20.06 -0.45
N PHE A 136 13.16 -19.20 -0.86
CA PHE A 136 13.08 -18.44 -2.11
C PHE A 136 12.81 -19.28 -3.37
N PRO A 137 13.48 -20.43 -3.63
CA PRO A 137 13.20 -21.22 -4.83
C PRO A 137 11.75 -21.74 -4.90
N ALA A 138 11.16 -22.13 -3.77
CA ALA A 138 9.79 -22.62 -3.69
C ALA A 138 8.78 -21.48 -3.89
N ASP A 139 9.03 -20.32 -3.29
CA ASP A 139 8.19 -19.12 -3.44
C ASP A 139 8.17 -18.62 -4.89
N VAL A 140 9.32 -18.62 -5.56
CA VAL A 140 9.43 -18.26 -6.99
C VAL A 140 8.64 -19.23 -7.87
N THR A 141 8.71 -20.53 -7.56
CA THR A 141 7.94 -21.56 -8.29
C THR A 141 6.45 -21.33 -8.14
N THR A 142 5.99 -21.01 -6.93
CA THR A 142 4.59 -20.66 -6.65
C THR A 142 4.16 -19.41 -7.42
N ALA A 143 4.97 -18.35 -7.38
CA ALA A 143 4.71 -17.12 -8.13
C ALA A 143 4.62 -17.36 -9.65
N LYS A 144 5.43 -18.28 -10.19
CA LYS A 144 5.38 -18.67 -11.61
C LYS A 144 4.08 -19.38 -11.98
N LEU A 145 3.58 -20.28 -11.13
CA LEU A 145 2.29 -20.95 -11.33
C LEU A 145 1.13 -19.94 -11.29
N GLU A 146 1.16 -19.02 -10.33
CA GLU A 146 0.19 -17.94 -10.24
C GLU A 146 0.21 -17.03 -11.48
N LEU A 147 1.40 -16.70 -11.98
CA LEU A 147 1.57 -15.97 -13.23
C LEU A 147 0.87 -16.70 -14.37
N SER A 148 1.17 -17.99 -14.59
CA SER A 148 0.55 -18.76 -15.68
C SER A 148 -0.97 -18.74 -15.61
N ALA A 149 -1.56 -18.93 -14.42
CA ALA A 149 -3.00 -18.85 -14.23
C ALA A 149 -3.55 -17.42 -14.48
N TRP A 150 -2.81 -16.39 -14.08
CA TRP A 150 -3.18 -15.00 -14.32
C TRP A 150 -3.12 -14.63 -15.82
N LEU A 151 -2.08 -15.07 -16.54
CA LEU A 151 -1.90 -14.85 -17.98
C LEU A 151 -3.09 -15.37 -18.79
N VAL A 152 -3.51 -16.61 -18.50
CA VAL A 152 -4.67 -17.24 -19.17
C VAL A 152 -5.93 -16.44 -18.92
N ARG A 153 -6.19 -16.01 -17.67
CA ARG A 153 -7.37 -15.21 -17.34
C ARG A 153 -7.34 -13.82 -17.96
N MET A 154 -6.17 -13.16 -17.98
CA MET A 154 -5.99 -11.88 -18.66
C MET A 154 -6.30 -12.01 -20.14
N GLU A 155 -5.85 -13.08 -20.79
CA GLU A 155 -6.23 -13.36 -22.17
C GLU A 155 -7.74 -13.53 -22.31
N SER A 156 -8.37 -14.40 -21.52
CA SER A 156 -9.80 -14.68 -21.66
C SER A 156 -10.70 -13.47 -21.44
N PHE A 157 -10.37 -12.60 -20.48
CA PHE A 157 -11.25 -11.48 -20.09
C PHE A 157 -10.94 -10.16 -20.80
N PHE A 158 -9.74 -10.01 -21.38
CA PHE A 158 -9.36 -8.86 -22.20
C PHE A 158 -9.29 -9.24 -23.68
N GLN A 159 -10.43 -9.67 -24.20
CA GLN A 159 -10.66 -9.89 -25.62
C GLN A 159 -11.24 -8.63 -26.29
N PRO A 160 -10.95 -8.39 -27.60
CA PRO A 160 -11.49 -7.23 -28.34
C PRO A 160 -13.02 -7.23 -28.44
N THR A 161 -13.65 -8.39 -28.34
CA THR A 161 -15.11 -8.54 -28.35
C THR A 161 -15.59 -9.12 -27.02
N THR A 162 -16.64 -8.52 -26.48
CA THR A 162 -17.32 -8.99 -25.26
C THR A 162 -18.55 -9.85 -25.58
N ARG A 163 -18.80 -10.16 -26.87
CA ARG A 163 -19.94 -11.00 -27.29
C ARG A 163 -19.82 -12.37 -26.62
N GLY A 164 -20.85 -12.74 -25.85
CA GLY A 164 -20.91 -14.02 -25.13
C GLY A 164 -20.27 -14.02 -23.73
N MET A 165 -19.74 -12.90 -23.24
CA MET A 165 -19.14 -12.82 -21.88
C MET A 165 -20.17 -12.67 -20.74
N GLY A 166 -21.47 -12.63 -21.05
CA GLY A 166 -22.54 -12.48 -20.06
C GLY A 166 -22.74 -11.04 -19.60
N ASP A 167 -23.07 -10.84 -18.33
CA ASP A 167 -23.34 -9.53 -17.74
C ASP A 167 -22.11 -8.58 -17.79
N ALA A 168 -22.33 -7.36 -18.25
CA ALA A 168 -21.30 -6.33 -18.39
C ALA A 168 -20.74 -5.90 -17.03
N SER A 169 -21.59 -5.78 -16.00
CA SER A 169 -21.14 -5.40 -14.64
C SER A 169 -20.21 -6.47 -14.07
N ARG A 170 -20.59 -7.74 -14.14
CA ARG A 170 -19.71 -8.85 -13.76
C ARG A 170 -18.38 -8.85 -14.51
N THR A 171 -18.41 -8.61 -15.82
CA THR A 171 -17.20 -8.57 -16.65
C THR A 171 -16.23 -7.47 -16.21
N LEU A 172 -16.74 -6.25 -15.98
CA LEU A 172 -15.94 -5.14 -15.46
C LEU A 172 -15.34 -5.47 -14.08
N SER A 173 -16.13 -6.06 -13.17
CA SER A 173 -15.63 -6.42 -11.84
C SER A 173 -14.47 -7.42 -11.92
N ILE A 174 -14.56 -8.43 -12.80
CA ILE A 174 -13.50 -9.40 -13.04
C ILE A 174 -12.25 -8.72 -13.63
N ARG A 175 -12.42 -7.86 -14.64
CA ARG A 175 -11.31 -7.11 -15.25
C ARG A 175 -10.57 -6.26 -14.21
N GLY A 176 -11.29 -5.50 -13.39
CA GLY A 176 -10.70 -4.71 -12.32
C GLY A 176 -9.91 -5.56 -11.32
N ASN A 177 -10.46 -6.72 -10.93
CA ASN A 177 -9.76 -7.64 -10.03
C ASN A 177 -8.52 -8.28 -10.67
N LEU A 178 -8.53 -8.56 -11.98
CA LEU A 178 -7.36 -9.08 -12.69
C LEU A 178 -6.22 -8.06 -12.77
N ILE A 179 -6.54 -6.78 -12.97
CA ILE A 179 -5.55 -5.69 -12.92
C ILE A 179 -4.88 -5.65 -11.55
N LEU A 180 -5.68 -5.66 -10.47
CA LEU A 180 -5.15 -5.66 -9.10
C LEU A 180 -4.28 -6.90 -8.81
N LYS A 181 -4.75 -8.09 -9.21
CA LYS A 181 -3.98 -9.34 -9.02
C LYS A 181 -2.63 -9.30 -9.74
N GLY A 182 -2.58 -8.73 -10.96
CA GLY A 182 -1.33 -8.55 -11.70
C GLY A 182 -0.37 -7.63 -10.95
N LEU A 183 -0.88 -6.53 -10.39
CA LEU A 183 -0.09 -5.59 -9.59
C LEU A 183 0.44 -6.21 -8.30
N ILE A 184 -0.41 -6.92 -7.56
CA ILE A 184 -0.04 -7.61 -6.31
C ILE A 184 1.04 -8.66 -6.58
N LEU A 185 0.85 -9.48 -7.63
CA LEU A 185 1.84 -10.49 -8.02
C LEU A 185 3.20 -9.84 -8.35
N ALA A 186 3.18 -8.78 -9.17
CA ALA A 186 4.40 -8.05 -9.53
C ALA A 186 5.09 -7.46 -8.29
N LYS A 187 4.34 -6.81 -7.39
CA LYS A 187 4.93 -6.24 -6.17
C LYS A 187 5.45 -7.27 -5.19
N ARG A 188 4.78 -8.41 -5.05
CA ARG A 188 5.27 -9.52 -4.24
C ARG A 188 6.61 -10.05 -4.77
N VAL A 189 6.69 -10.31 -6.08
CA VAL A 189 7.92 -10.80 -6.72
C VAL A 189 9.05 -9.76 -6.64
N GLN A 190 8.75 -8.49 -6.89
CA GLN A 190 9.74 -7.40 -6.76
C GLN A 190 10.26 -7.29 -5.33
N THR A 191 9.37 -7.32 -4.34
CA THR A 191 9.73 -7.19 -2.92
C THR A 191 10.60 -8.35 -2.48
N MET A 192 10.25 -9.59 -2.85
CA MET A 192 11.03 -10.78 -2.55
C MET A 192 12.44 -10.69 -3.16
N MET A 193 12.52 -10.31 -4.44
CA MET A 193 13.77 -10.13 -5.17
C MET A 193 14.66 -9.03 -4.57
N HIS A 194 14.11 -7.83 -4.32
CA HIS A 194 14.85 -6.71 -3.75
C HIS A 194 15.32 -7.02 -2.32
N THR A 195 14.46 -7.63 -1.50
CA THR A 195 14.80 -8.00 -0.12
C THR A 195 15.98 -8.98 -0.10
N LEU A 196 15.93 -10.03 -0.93
CA LEU A 196 17.02 -11.00 -1.04
C LEU A 196 18.33 -10.33 -1.46
N VAL A 197 18.34 -9.66 -2.62
CA VAL A 197 19.56 -9.07 -3.18
C VAL A 197 20.14 -8.02 -2.24
N ASN A 198 19.31 -7.10 -1.73
CA ASN A 198 19.80 -6.02 -0.90
C ASN A 198 20.28 -6.51 0.48
N LEU A 199 19.71 -7.58 1.05
CA LEU A 199 20.21 -8.16 2.31
C LEU A 199 21.57 -8.86 2.12
N HIS A 200 21.76 -9.60 1.03
CA HIS A 200 23.08 -10.17 0.72
C HIS A 200 24.14 -9.08 0.56
N LEU A 201 23.81 -8.01 -0.16
CA LEU A 201 24.72 -6.88 -0.36
C LEU A 201 25.00 -6.13 0.95
N SER A 202 23.98 -5.86 1.77
CA SER A 202 24.16 -5.07 2.99
C SER A 202 24.86 -5.84 4.11
N LEU A 203 24.61 -7.15 4.23
CA LEU A 203 25.28 -8.02 5.20
C LEU A 203 26.61 -8.58 4.71
N GLN A 204 26.98 -8.30 3.45
CA GLN A 204 28.17 -8.81 2.78
C GLN A 204 28.26 -10.34 2.81
N ILE A 205 27.11 -11.01 2.67
CA ILE A 205 27.02 -12.47 2.63
C ILE A 205 26.91 -12.92 1.16
N PRO A 206 27.84 -13.73 0.64
CA PRO A 206 27.76 -14.24 -0.72
C PRO A 206 26.45 -15.00 -0.97
N MET A 207 25.80 -14.74 -2.11
CA MET A 207 24.60 -15.46 -2.51
C MET A 207 24.89 -16.93 -2.82
N PRO A 208 24.09 -17.89 -2.31
CA PRO A 208 24.26 -19.28 -2.67
C PRO A 208 23.82 -19.52 -4.13
N LYS A 209 24.52 -20.41 -4.85
CA LYS A 209 24.23 -20.68 -6.27
C LYS A 209 22.78 -21.11 -6.53
N ARG A 210 22.10 -21.71 -5.54
CA ARG A 210 20.71 -22.18 -5.65
C ARG A 210 19.68 -21.06 -5.85
N VAL A 211 19.93 -19.84 -5.34
CA VAL A 211 18.97 -18.71 -5.47
C VAL A 211 19.14 -17.94 -6.78
N VAL A 212 20.27 -18.12 -7.46
CA VAL A 212 20.64 -17.38 -8.66
C VAL A 212 19.64 -17.62 -9.81
N ARG A 213 19.28 -18.88 -10.09
CA ARG A 213 18.30 -19.20 -11.15
C ARG A 213 16.87 -18.73 -10.83
N PRO A 214 16.34 -18.97 -9.61
CA PRO A 214 15.05 -18.39 -9.20
C PRO A 214 15.02 -16.86 -9.32
N LEU A 215 16.14 -16.17 -9.05
CA LEU A 215 16.22 -14.71 -9.21
C LEU A 215 15.94 -14.27 -10.65
N TYR A 216 16.47 -14.98 -11.64
CA TYR A 216 16.16 -14.68 -13.05
C TYR A 216 14.72 -14.98 -13.41
N THR A 217 14.14 -16.01 -12.80
CA THR A 217 12.72 -16.32 -12.97
C THR A 217 11.84 -15.20 -12.41
N CYS A 218 12.24 -14.50 -11.33
CA CYS A 218 11.55 -13.30 -10.87
C CYS A 218 11.51 -12.22 -11.96
N ILE A 219 12.64 -11.95 -12.62
CA ILE A 219 12.73 -10.96 -13.71
C ILE A 219 11.81 -11.37 -14.87
N GLU A 220 11.82 -12.64 -15.26
CA GLU A 220 10.91 -13.18 -16.28
C GLU A 220 9.45 -12.96 -15.90
N ILE A 221 9.08 -13.19 -14.64
CA ILE A 221 7.71 -12.97 -14.14
C ILE A 221 7.33 -11.50 -14.25
N LEU A 222 8.17 -10.58 -13.78
CA LEU A 222 7.90 -9.14 -13.84
C LEU A 222 7.73 -8.66 -15.28
N LYS A 223 8.61 -9.10 -16.19
CA LYS A 223 8.52 -8.72 -17.61
C LYS A 223 7.36 -9.36 -18.33
N ALA A 224 6.94 -10.57 -17.94
CA ALA A 224 5.71 -11.16 -18.45
C ALA A 224 4.48 -10.33 -18.04
N VAL A 225 4.40 -9.88 -16.78
CA VAL A 225 3.31 -9.00 -16.33
C VAL A 225 3.30 -7.70 -17.13
N GLU A 226 4.45 -7.01 -17.22
CA GLU A 226 4.59 -5.77 -17.99
C GLU A 226 4.17 -5.92 -19.46
N PHE A 227 4.70 -6.96 -20.12
CA PHE A 227 4.38 -7.25 -21.52
C PHE A 227 2.88 -7.46 -21.74
N MET A 228 2.20 -8.14 -20.82
CA MET A 228 0.76 -8.38 -20.91
C MET A 228 -0.05 -7.11 -20.82
N PHE A 229 0.28 -6.23 -19.87
CA PHE A 229 -0.37 -4.92 -19.76
C PHE A 229 -0.13 -4.07 -21.01
N ALA A 230 1.11 -4.05 -21.52
CA ALA A 230 1.43 -3.34 -22.76
C ALA A 230 0.63 -3.90 -23.96
N ARG A 231 0.57 -5.23 -24.10
CA ARG A 231 -0.15 -5.89 -25.20
C ARG A 231 -1.66 -5.68 -25.14
N LYS A 232 -2.26 -5.62 -23.95
CA LYS A 232 -3.69 -5.39 -23.74
C LYS A 232 -4.05 -3.91 -23.55
N ASN A 233 -3.10 -2.99 -23.76
CA ASN A 233 -3.28 -1.57 -23.48
C ASN A 233 -4.49 -0.92 -24.19
N PRO A 234 -4.83 -1.23 -25.46
CA PRO A 234 -6.02 -0.65 -26.09
C PRO A 234 -7.33 -0.96 -25.35
N ILE A 235 -7.53 -2.22 -24.96
CA ILE A 235 -8.73 -2.69 -24.25
C ILE A 235 -8.74 -2.15 -22.81
N LEU A 236 -7.57 -2.06 -22.18
CA LEU A 236 -7.41 -1.46 -20.85
C LEU A 236 -7.78 0.02 -20.85
N ALA A 237 -7.30 0.77 -21.85
CA ALA A 237 -7.60 2.20 -21.99
C ALA A 237 -9.10 2.43 -22.15
N GLU A 238 -9.76 1.68 -23.04
CA GLU A 238 -11.21 1.75 -23.26
C GLU A 238 -12.03 1.38 -22.01
N SER A 239 -11.62 0.34 -21.27
CA SER A 239 -12.38 -0.12 -20.10
C SER A 239 -12.09 0.65 -18.81
N SER A 240 -11.02 1.45 -18.74
CA SER A 240 -10.54 2.07 -17.51
C SER A 240 -11.57 2.97 -16.81
N SER A 241 -12.22 3.88 -17.55
CA SER A 241 -13.23 4.80 -17.00
C SER A 241 -14.46 4.04 -16.48
N HIS A 242 -14.89 2.99 -17.19
CA HIS A 242 -16.01 2.14 -16.79
C HIS A 242 -15.71 1.34 -15.52
N LEU A 243 -14.48 0.84 -15.36
CA LEU A 243 -14.04 0.16 -14.14
C LEU A 243 -14.10 1.09 -12.93
N LEU A 244 -13.58 2.31 -13.07
CA LEU A 244 -13.59 3.31 -12.01
C LEU A 244 -15.02 3.71 -11.64
N ARG A 245 -15.88 3.93 -12.64
CA ARG A 245 -17.30 4.24 -12.45
C ARG A 245 -18.04 3.13 -11.70
N GLN A 246 -17.77 1.87 -12.04
CA GLN A 246 -18.39 0.74 -11.36
C GLN A 246 -18.02 0.71 -9.88
N VAL A 247 -16.73 0.86 -9.55
CA VAL A 247 -16.26 0.89 -8.16
C VAL A 247 -16.84 2.07 -7.41
N ALA A 248 -16.89 3.25 -8.03
CA ALA A 248 -17.49 4.45 -7.46
C ALA A 248 -18.99 4.27 -7.16
N HIS A 249 -19.74 3.65 -8.08
CA HIS A 249 -21.15 3.33 -7.88
C HIS A 249 -21.35 2.33 -6.73
N SER A 250 -20.55 1.26 -6.69
CA SER A 250 -20.58 0.31 -5.58
C SER A 250 -20.32 1.01 -4.25
N LEU A 251 -19.31 1.89 -4.19
CA LEU A 251 -18.95 2.66 -3.00
C LEU A 251 -20.11 3.57 -2.54
N PHE A 252 -20.71 4.33 -3.45
CA PHE A 252 -21.80 5.24 -3.08
C PHE A 252 -23.05 4.49 -2.61
N SER A 253 -23.30 3.28 -3.14
CA SER A 253 -24.44 2.47 -2.70
C SER A 253 -24.41 2.13 -1.20
N PHE A 254 -23.22 2.09 -0.57
CA PHE A 254 -23.08 1.92 0.88
C PHE A 254 -23.53 3.16 1.67
N PHE A 255 -23.26 4.36 1.16
CA PHE A 255 -23.58 5.62 1.85
C PHE A 255 -24.97 6.15 1.52
N ARG A 256 -25.61 5.66 0.44
CA ARG A 256 -26.94 6.09 0.01
C ARG A 256 -28.03 5.92 1.09
N PRO A 257 -28.12 4.81 1.83
CA PRO A 257 -29.10 4.69 2.92
C PRO A 257 -28.84 5.67 4.06
N LEU A 258 -27.56 5.91 4.38
CA LEU A 258 -27.16 6.87 5.42
C LEU A 258 -27.58 8.30 5.01
N LYS A 259 -27.35 8.69 3.75
CA LYS A 259 -27.79 9.98 3.23
C LYS A 259 -29.31 10.17 3.38
N ALA A 260 -30.08 9.21 2.88
CA ALA A 260 -31.54 9.27 2.92
C ALA A 260 -32.09 9.36 4.35
N HIS A 261 -31.45 8.68 5.30
CA HIS A 261 -31.81 8.75 6.71
C HIS A 261 -31.51 10.13 7.32
N LEU A 262 -30.35 10.70 7.05
CA LEU A 262 -29.94 12.00 7.56
C LEU A 262 -30.80 13.14 6.98
N GLU A 263 -31.15 13.08 5.70
CA GLU A 263 -32.04 14.06 5.06
C GLU A 263 -33.49 13.99 5.58
N ALA A 264 -33.95 12.80 5.97
CA ALA A 264 -35.27 12.61 6.57
C ALA A 264 -35.34 13.08 8.04
N SER A 265 -34.20 13.28 8.70
CA SER A 265 -34.14 13.73 10.08
C SER A 265 -34.58 15.19 10.21
N LYS A 266 -35.52 15.46 11.12
CA LYS A 266 -36.00 16.83 11.42
C LYS A 266 -35.16 17.54 12.48
N LYS A 267 -34.28 16.82 13.18
CA LYS A 267 -33.41 17.36 14.24
C LYS A 267 -31.96 17.06 13.87
N PHE A 268 -31.19 18.12 13.69
CA PHE A 268 -29.77 18.05 13.42
C PHE A 268 -29.01 18.43 14.69
N ASP A 269 -28.05 17.58 15.03
CA ASP A 269 -26.94 17.91 15.92
C ASP A 269 -25.73 18.27 15.04
N ASP A 270 -24.74 18.98 15.55
CA ASP A 270 -23.55 19.41 14.80
C ASP A 270 -22.85 18.19 14.16
N THR A 271 -22.74 17.08 14.89
CA THR A 271 -22.22 15.81 14.38
C THR A 271 -23.02 15.27 13.18
N LYS A 272 -24.36 15.40 13.19
CA LYS A 272 -25.21 14.94 12.09
C LYS A 272 -25.07 15.83 10.85
N LEU A 273 -24.85 17.14 11.05
CA LEU A 273 -24.56 18.07 9.96
C LEU A 273 -23.21 17.75 9.31
N ASP A 274 -22.18 17.47 10.12
CA ASP A 274 -20.85 17.10 9.61
C ASP A 274 -20.89 15.79 8.81
N VAL A 275 -21.59 14.77 9.32
CA VAL A 275 -21.78 13.49 8.61
C VAL A 275 -22.56 13.69 7.30
N LEU A 276 -23.64 14.49 7.32
CA LEU A 276 -24.42 14.78 6.09
C LEU A 276 -23.58 15.56 5.06
N ALA A 277 -22.79 16.53 5.50
CA ALA A 277 -21.87 17.27 4.66
C ALA A 277 -20.82 16.33 4.04
N ALA A 278 -20.23 15.44 4.84
CA ALA A 278 -19.26 14.45 4.37
C ALA A 278 -19.88 13.50 3.31
N VAL A 279 -21.10 13.01 3.54
CA VAL A 279 -21.80 12.14 2.57
C VAL A 279 -22.17 12.89 1.29
N THR A 280 -22.51 14.17 1.37
CA THR A 280 -22.75 15.02 0.19
C THR A 280 -21.46 15.19 -0.62
N VAL A 281 -20.32 15.45 0.06
CA VAL A 281 -19.01 15.52 -0.59
C VAL A 281 -18.64 14.19 -1.26
N LEU A 282 -18.92 13.04 -0.62
CA LEU A 282 -18.72 11.72 -1.21
C LEU A 282 -19.51 11.57 -2.52
N GLU A 283 -20.79 11.93 -2.50
CA GLU A 283 -21.66 11.86 -3.68
C GLU A 283 -21.13 12.73 -4.82
N ASP A 284 -20.79 13.98 -4.51
CA ASP A 284 -20.30 14.93 -5.49
C ASP A 284 -18.99 14.43 -6.12
N ILE A 285 -18.05 13.92 -5.33
CA ILE A 285 -16.79 13.38 -5.86
C ILE A 285 -17.03 12.14 -6.73
N LEU A 286 -17.93 11.24 -6.31
CA LEU A 286 -18.20 9.97 -7.01
C LEU A 286 -19.03 10.17 -8.30
N ASN A 287 -19.83 11.25 -8.39
CA ASN A 287 -20.68 11.56 -9.54
C ASN A 287 -20.06 12.60 -10.50
N SER A 288 -19.20 13.51 -10.03
CA SER A 288 -18.72 14.66 -10.82
C SER A 288 -17.62 14.35 -11.84
N GLY A 289 -17.08 13.13 -11.91
CA GLY A 289 -16.02 12.83 -12.88
C GLY A 289 -15.76 11.36 -13.15
N GLU A 290 -15.11 11.14 -14.30
CA GLU A 290 -14.63 9.82 -14.72
C GLU A 290 -13.18 9.55 -14.26
N SER A 291 -12.51 10.58 -13.74
CA SER A 291 -11.13 10.52 -13.25
C SER A 291 -11.05 10.78 -11.75
N PHE A 292 -10.25 9.93 -11.09
CA PHE A 292 -10.01 9.96 -9.65
C PHE A 292 -8.54 10.32 -9.40
N SER A 293 -8.26 11.62 -9.27
CA SER A 293 -6.92 12.08 -8.91
C SER A 293 -6.58 11.73 -7.45
N TYR A 294 -5.29 11.76 -7.12
CA TYR A 294 -4.81 11.53 -5.75
C TYR A 294 -5.53 12.42 -4.72
N THR A 295 -5.71 13.71 -5.03
CA THR A 295 -6.41 14.66 -4.17
C THR A 295 -7.87 14.27 -3.97
N ARG A 296 -8.59 13.93 -5.06
CA ARG A 296 -10.00 13.51 -4.98
C ARG A 296 -10.17 12.27 -4.11
N ILE A 297 -9.33 11.26 -4.30
CA ILE A 297 -9.37 10.03 -3.50
C ILE A 297 -9.03 10.30 -2.04
N THR A 298 -8.14 11.26 -1.76
CA THR A 298 -7.78 11.62 -0.38
C THR A 298 -8.92 12.35 0.33
N VAL A 299 -9.60 13.28 -0.36
CA VAL A 299 -10.82 13.92 0.17
C VAL A 299 -11.93 12.89 0.34
N LEU A 300 -12.10 11.96 -0.61
CA LEU A 300 -13.05 10.87 -0.52
C LEU A 300 -12.80 9.97 0.70
N ASP A 301 -11.54 9.61 0.95
CA ASP A 301 -11.12 8.80 2.10
C ASP A 301 -11.41 9.52 3.43
N LEU A 302 -11.08 10.82 3.52
CA LEU A 302 -11.40 11.63 4.68
C LEU A 302 -12.92 11.73 4.92
N ALA A 303 -13.68 12.04 3.87
CA ALA A 303 -15.13 12.14 3.96
C ALA A 303 -15.78 10.79 4.33
N ALA A 304 -15.24 9.67 3.82
CA ALA A 304 -15.68 8.34 4.21
C ALA A 304 -15.40 8.08 5.69
N GLN A 305 -14.22 8.43 6.19
CA GLN A 305 -13.88 8.28 7.62
C GLN A 305 -14.83 9.09 8.51
N ILE A 306 -15.15 10.34 8.14
CA ILE A 306 -16.12 11.17 8.86
C ILE A 306 -17.53 10.54 8.78
N ALA A 307 -17.95 10.07 7.61
CA ALA A 307 -19.25 9.44 7.42
C ALA A 307 -19.41 8.12 8.22
N MET A 308 -18.30 7.48 8.58
CA MET A 308 -18.28 6.29 9.45
C MET A 308 -18.32 6.60 10.94
N ILE A 309 -18.16 7.86 11.35
CA ILE A 309 -18.33 8.26 12.74
C ILE A 309 -19.81 8.05 13.07
N SER A 310 -20.10 7.01 13.87
CA SER A 310 -21.48 6.69 14.26
C SER A 310 -22.08 7.89 15.00
N PRO A 311 -23.18 8.48 14.50
CA PRO A 311 -23.81 9.63 15.16
C PRO A 311 -24.48 9.28 16.50
N ASP A 312 -24.62 7.98 16.83
CA ASP A 312 -25.28 7.51 18.06
C ASP A 312 -24.30 7.03 19.15
N ASN A 313 -22.97 7.05 18.90
CA ASN A 313 -21.97 6.60 19.87
C ASN A 313 -21.66 7.61 21.00
N GLY A 314 -22.44 8.69 21.12
CA GLY A 314 -22.37 9.63 22.25
C GLY A 314 -22.86 9.07 23.59
N SER A 315 -23.21 7.77 23.67
CA SER A 315 -23.65 7.13 24.91
C SER A 315 -22.99 5.76 25.12
N ALA A 316 -21.69 5.77 25.37
CA ALA A 316 -21.02 4.62 25.99
C ALA A 316 -21.48 4.49 27.46
N ALA A 317 -22.61 3.83 27.71
CA ALA A 317 -22.93 3.00 28.89
C ALA A 317 -24.44 2.76 29.02
N SER A 318 -24.95 1.62 28.54
CA SER A 318 -25.80 0.75 29.35
C SER A 318 -26.07 -0.55 28.58
N GLU A 319 -25.55 -1.64 29.11
CA GLU A 319 -26.17 -2.95 28.93
C GLU A 319 -27.61 -2.88 29.47
N LYS A 320 -28.58 -3.34 28.66
CA LYS A 320 -29.70 -4.21 29.05
C LYS A 320 -30.65 -4.36 27.86
N GLY A 321 -30.92 -5.61 27.50
CA GLY A 321 -31.79 -5.95 26.37
C GLY A 321 -33.28 -5.78 26.65
N SER A 322 -34.05 -5.68 25.57
CA SER A 322 -35.36 -6.31 25.40
C SER A 322 -35.82 -6.13 23.95
N ASP A 323 -36.58 -7.13 23.51
CA ASP A 323 -36.99 -7.48 22.15
C ASP A 323 -37.83 -6.46 21.35
N LEU A 324 -37.74 -6.64 20.02
CA LEU A 324 -38.77 -6.45 18.98
C LEU A 324 -39.41 -5.06 18.81
N ASP A 325 -38.87 -4.24 17.90
CA ASP A 325 -39.57 -3.86 16.65
C ASP A 325 -38.60 -3.18 15.65
N ALA A 326 -38.97 -3.21 14.37
CA ALA A 326 -38.16 -2.81 13.23
C ALA A 326 -37.62 -1.36 13.28
N THR A 327 -36.30 -1.21 13.42
CA THR A 327 -35.44 -0.24 12.70
C THR A 327 -34.00 -0.50 13.12
N VAL A 328 -33.21 -1.02 12.20
CA VAL A 328 -31.84 -1.46 12.46
C VAL A 328 -31.01 -0.31 13.03
N PRO A 329 -30.39 -0.45 14.23
CA PRO A 329 -29.34 0.47 14.66
C PRO A 329 -28.09 0.14 13.83
N MET A 330 -27.99 0.70 12.62
CA MET A 330 -26.84 0.47 11.75
C MET A 330 -25.71 1.46 12.10
N GLY A 331 -24.85 1.04 13.01
CA GLY A 331 -23.42 1.09 12.66
C GLY A 331 -23.26 0.24 11.39
N LEU A 332 -22.55 0.74 10.36
CA LEU A 332 -22.37 -0.01 9.12
C LEU A 332 -21.84 -1.41 9.44
N LYS A 333 -22.67 -2.45 9.23
CA LYS A 333 -22.33 -3.85 9.49
C LYS A 333 -21.07 -4.33 8.76
N ASP A 334 -20.64 -3.60 7.73
CA ASP A 334 -19.43 -3.82 6.94
C ASP A 334 -18.55 -2.56 6.85
N ALA A 335 -18.17 -1.94 7.98
CA ALA A 335 -17.29 -0.76 7.99
C ALA A 335 -15.96 -0.96 7.21
N GLY A 336 -15.52 -2.21 7.01
CA GLY A 336 -14.32 -2.53 6.22
C GLY A 336 -14.53 -2.55 4.70
N GLU A 337 -15.75 -2.73 4.18
CA GLU A 337 -16.01 -2.81 2.74
C GLU A 337 -15.77 -1.50 1.97
N PRO A 338 -16.26 -0.33 2.42
CA PRO A 338 -15.98 0.93 1.74
C PRO A 338 -14.49 1.29 1.79
N VAL A 339 -13.77 0.92 2.85
CA VAL A 339 -12.30 1.05 2.91
C VAL A 339 -11.63 0.21 1.81
N LYS A 340 -12.07 -1.02 1.58
CA LYS A 340 -11.57 -1.86 0.47
C LYS A 340 -11.91 -1.27 -0.89
N LEU A 341 -13.10 -0.69 -1.06
CA LEU A 341 -13.51 -0.07 -2.33
C LEU A 341 -12.69 1.20 -2.62
N ILE A 342 -12.42 2.02 -1.61
CA ILE A 342 -11.52 3.19 -1.72
C ILE A 342 -10.10 2.74 -2.05
N TRP A 343 -9.60 1.68 -1.40
CA TRP A 343 -8.30 1.06 -1.73
C TRP A 343 -8.25 0.58 -3.18
N LYS A 344 -9.29 -0.14 -3.62
CA LYS A 344 -9.43 -0.62 -5.01
C LYS A 344 -9.47 0.54 -6.00
N LEU A 345 -10.24 1.59 -5.70
CA LEU A 345 -10.32 2.80 -6.52
C LEU A 345 -8.94 3.49 -6.62
N ARG A 346 -8.22 3.60 -5.50
CA ARG A 346 -6.87 4.17 -5.44
C ARG A 346 -5.88 3.40 -6.30
N LEU A 347 -5.90 2.07 -6.24
CA LEU A 347 -5.02 1.26 -7.07
C LEU A 347 -5.39 1.28 -8.55
N LEU A 348 -6.68 1.24 -8.88
CA LEU A 348 -7.14 1.29 -10.27
C LEU A 348 -6.96 2.66 -10.92
N SER A 349 -7.00 3.75 -10.16
CA SER A 349 -6.83 5.10 -10.72
C SER A 349 -5.44 5.35 -11.32
N ASP A 350 -4.42 4.68 -10.82
CA ASP A 350 -3.01 4.87 -11.22
C ASP A 350 -2.30 3.53 -11.48
N PHE A 351 -3.05 2.53 -11.96
CA PHE A 351 -2.53 1.17 -12.09
C PHE A 351 -1.35 1.10 -13.08
N GLN A 352 -1.37 1.86 -14.18
CA GLN A 352 -0.32 1.82 -15.20
C GLN A 352 1.04 2.26 -14.64
N ARG A 353 1.08 3.35 -13.88
CA ARG A 353 2.30 3.82 -13.22
C ARG A 353 2.76 2.84 -12.15
N LYS A 354 1.82 2.31 -11.35
CA LYS A 354 2.11 1.32 -10.31
C LYS A 354 2.67 0.03 -10.87
N ILE A 355 2.15 -0.46 -12.00
CA ILE A 355 2.66 -1.64 -12.71
C ILE A 355 4.07 -1.38 -13.24
N ARG A 356 4.32 -0.24 -13.90
CA ARG A 356 5.66 0.12 -14.37
C ARG A 356 6.66 0.12 -13.21
N GLY A 357 6.35 0.81 -12.11
CA GLY A 357 7.21 0.83 -10.92
C GLY A 357 7.30 -0.52 -10.18
N ALA A 358 6.39 -1.46 -10.40
CA ALA A 358 6.47 -2.83 -9.87
C ALA A 358 7.32 -3.76 -10.74
N CYS A 359 7.35 -3.51 -12.05
CA CYS A 359 8.09 -4.32 -13.03
C CYS A 359 9.45 -3.72 -13.40
N ASP A 360 9.81 -2.58 -12.80
CA ASP A 360 11.12 -1.98 -12.96
C ASP A 360 12.22 -2.93 -12.44
N CYS A 361 13.08 -3.34 -13.36
CA CYS A 361 14.21 -4.23 -13.11
C CYS A 361 15.56 -3.49 -13.28
N SER A 362 15.55 -2.15 -13.30
CA SER A 362 16.74 -1.30 -13.46
C SER A 362 17.85 -1.62 -12.44
N PHE A 363 17.50 -2.04 -11.22
CA PHE A 363 18.45 -2.44 -10.18
C PHE A 363 19.42 -3.56 -10.63
N PHE A 364 18.99 -4.43 -11.56
CA PHE A 364 19.81 -5.52 -12.08
C PHE A 364 20.98 -5.00 -12.90
N TYR A 365 20.77 -3.93 -13.69
CA TYR A 365 21.83 -3.26 -14.43
C TYR A 365 22.91 -2.69 -13.49
N TRP A 366 22.49 -2.13 -12.36
CA TRP A 366 23.37 -1.58 -11.34
C TRP A 366 24.06 -2.64 -10.47
N SER A 367 23.69 -3.91 -10.64
CA SER A 367 24.22 -5.07 -9.92
C SER A 367 25.05 -5.94 -10.86
N ARG A 368 26.08 -5.35 -11.48
CA ARG A 368 26.94 -5.99 -12.50
C ARG A 368 27.51 -7.35 -12.07
N GLU A 369 27.70 -7.55 -10.77
CA GLU A 369 28.17 -8.81 -10.17
C GLU A 369 27.23 -9.98 -10.43
N LEU A 370 25.93 -9.73 -10.58
CA LEU A 370 24.92 -10.74 -10.90
C LEU A 370 24.83 -11.05 -12.41
N LEU A 371 25.33 -10.15 -13.26
CA LEU A 371 25.23 -10.29 -14.70
C LEU A 371 26.14 -11.39 -15.25
N HIS A 372 27.36 -11.52 -14.71
CA HIS A 372 28.33 -12.50 -15.20
C HIS A 372 27.90 -13.96 -14.90
N PRO A 373 27.50 -14.33 -13.66
CA PRO A 373 26.95 -15.66 -13.37
C PRO A 373 25.72 -15.98 -14.22
N PHE A 374 24.90 -14.98 -14.54
CA PHE A 374 23.71 -15.15 -15.38
C PHE A 374 24.07 -15.57 -16.80
N LEU A 375 24.91 -14.76 -17.45
CA LEU A 375 25.29 -15.01 -18.83
C LEU A 375 26.02 -16.34 -18.95
N ALA A 376 26.90 -16.65 -17.98
CA ALA A 376 27.58 -17.94 -17.93
C ALA A 376 26.59 -19.12 -17.86
N ASP A 377 25.57 -19.06 -16.98
CA ASP A 377 24.55 -20.12 -16.87
C ASP A 377 23.72 -20.27 -18.15
N LEU A 378 23.38 -19.15 -18.80
CA LEU A 378 22.62 -19.12 -20.05
C LEU A 378 23.42 -19.67 -21.24
N TYR A 379 24.71 -19.35 -21.33
CA TYR A 379 25.62 -19.91 -22.34
C TYR A 379 25.80 -21.42 -22.16
N ASN A 380 25.78 -21.90 -20.92
CA ASN A 380 25.89 -23.33 -20.63
C ASN A 380 24.61 -24.13 -20.91
N GLN A 381 23.49 -23.46 -21.23
CA GLN A 381 22.19 -24.09 -21.51
C GLN A 381 21.53 -23.53 -22.79
N PRO A 382 21.99 -23.95 -23.98
CA PRO A 382 21.55 -23.39 -25.26
C PRO A 382 20.05 -23.58 -25.53
N GLU A 383 19.41 -24.57 -24.93
CA GLU A 383 17.95 -24.79 -25.00
C GLU A 383 17.13 -23.62 -24.42
N GLN A 384 17.75 -22.81 -23.56
CA GLN A 384 17.13 -21.66 -22.90
C GLN A 384 17.42 -20.33 -23.60
N ALA A 385 18.06 -20.35 -24.78
CA ALA A 385 18.46 -19.15 -25.52
C ALA A 385 17.29 -18.19 -25.83
N ASN A 386 16.04 -18.67 -25.92
CA ASN A 386 14.86 -17.82 -26.12
C ASN A 386 14.66 -16.79 -24.99
N ARG A 387 15.18 -17.06 -23.78
CA ARG A 387 15.14 -16.16 -22.62
C ARG A 387 16.05 -14.93 -22.76
N ILE A 388 16.99 -14.95 -23.73
CA ILE A 388 17.86 -13.81 -24.07
C ILE A 388 17.03 -12.59 -24.51
N GLN A 389 15.86 -12.79 -25.13
CA GLN A 389 15.00 -11.68 -25.57
C GLN A 389 14.45 -10.87 -24.39
N ILE A 390 14.02 -11.54 -23.31
CA ILE A 390 13.53 -10.89 -22.08
C ILE A 390 14.67 -10.06 -21.44
N HIS A 391 15.89 -10.57 -21.52
CA HIS A 391 17.07 -9.86 -21.04
C HIS A 391 17.44 -8.64 -21.89
N ARG A 392 17.34 -8.74 -23.23
CA ARG A 392 17.48 -7.57 -24.12
C ARG A 392 16.41 -6.51 -23.85
N VAL A 393 15.24 -6.88 -23.33
CA VAL A 393 14.20 -5.92 -22.92
C VAL A 393 14.58 -5.24 -21.59
N CYS A 394 15.09 -5.98 -20.61
CA CYS A 394 15.60 -5.40 -19.35
C CYS A 394 16.84 -4.51 -19.55
N LEU A 395 17.72 -4.87 -20.49
CA LEU A 395 18.92 -4.11 -20.85
C LEU A 395 18.68 -3.03 -21.91
N ARG A 396 17.54 -3.05 -22.63
CA ARG A 396 17.16 -1.95 -23.52
C ARG A 396 16.95 -0.72 -22.64
N ARG A 397 17.36 0.44 -23.17
CA ARG A 397 17.29 1.79 -22.59
C ARG A 397 15.93 2.22 -21.96
N GLY A 398 14.88 1.39 -21.91
CA GLY A 398 13.61 1.71 -21.26
C GLY A 398 13.74 1.85 -19.74
N ASP A 399 14.19 0.79 -19.05
CA ASP A 399 14.25 0.78 -17.58
C ASP A 399 15.39 1.65 -17.00
N CYS A 400 16.53 1.72 -17.71
CA CYS A 400 17.70 2.48 -17.25
C CYS A 400 17.79 3.89 -17.86
N GLY A 401 17.15 4.14 -19.01
CA GLY A 401 17.24 5.44 -19.70
C GLY A 401 16.36 6.52 -19.06
N GLU A 402 15.19 6.16 -18.52
CA GLU A 402 14.34 7.11 -17.77
C GLU A 402 15.05 7.63 -16.50
N PHE A 403 15.88 6.80 -15.85
CA PHE A 403 16.65 7.21 -14.66
C PHE A 403 17.84 8.12 -15.01
N VAL A 404 18.51 7.87 -16.15
CA VAL A 404 19.64 8.70 -16.62
C VAL A 404 19.16 10.05 -17.18
N GLN A 405 17.96 10.13 -17.77
CA GLN A 405 17.37 11.41 -18.16
C GLN A 405 16.83 12.22 -16.97
N GLY A 406 16.29 11.56 -15.94
CA GLY A 406 15.78 12.25 -14.73
C GLY A 406 16.86 12.73 -13.75
N CYS A 407 18.10 12.24 -13.85
CA CYS A 407 19.26 12.77 -13.11
C CYS A 407 20.17 13.65 -13.98
N GLY A 408 19.70 14.00 -15.19
CA GLY A 408 20.40 14.82 -16.18
C GLY A 408 19.81 16.21 -16.38
N GLU A 409 19.06 16.74 -15.39
CA GLU A 409 18.69 18.16 -15.26
C GLU A 409 18.94 18.64 -13.82
#